data_AF-A0AAD5Y934-F1
#
_entry.id   AF-A0AAD5Y934-F1
#
_cell.length_a   1.000
_cell.length_b   1.000
_cell.length_c   1.000
_cell.angle_alpha   90.00
_cell.angle_beta   90.00
_cell.angle_gamma   90.00
#
_symmetry.space_group_name_H-M   'P 1'
#
loop_
_entity.id
_entity.type
_entity.pdbx_description
1 polymer ?
#
loop_
_entity_poly.entity_id
_entity_poly.type
_entity_poly.pdbx_seq_one_letter_code
_entity_poly.pdbx_strand_id
1 'polypeptide(L)'
;MLILNRSDIIVPDADIPVLMESLIPLTYWIYPTVVLVIYSYLLTLHLEIVVIWARKPWDLVKAIFLLNRYLPLFWLILNLINIYHPPAMCVTQEEVVYVIGAVIITTASISQAIFAAVRIYAIYQKNIKFGMLVFVVYMVPVGLRIAADLLQKPYNIVFDGDILIDTDIIKPTMCARHVNSSVLLKV
;
A
#
# COMPACT_ATOMS: atom_id res chain seq x y z
N MET A 1 -8.20 -29.75 31.28
CA MET A 1 -9.02 -28.52 31.27
C MET A 1 -8.23 -27.46 32.05
N LEU A 2 -7.29 -26.79 31.37
CA LEU A 2 -6.49 -25.71 31.95
C LEU A 2 -7.08 -24.40 31.45
N ILE A 3 -7.72 -23.67 32.36
CA ILE A 3 -8.28 -22.34 32.12
C ILE A 3 -7.09 -21.38 32.19
N LEU A 4 -6.58 -20.94 31.04
CA LEU A 4 -5.58 -19.87 31.00
C LEU A 4 -6.24 -18.57 31.48
N ASN A 5 -5.75 -18.09 32.62
CA ASN A 5 -6.27 -16.96 33.36
C ASN A 5 -5.94 -15.64 32.62
N ARG A 6 -6.85 -14.66 32.71
CA ARG A 6 -6.78 -13.37 32.00
C ARG A 6 -5.63 -12.47 32.48
N SER A 7 -5.00 -12.80 33.59
CA SER A 7 -3.90 -12.05 34.22
C SER A 7 -2.51 -12.36 33.65
N ASP A 8 -2.35 -13.41 32.86
CA ASP A 8 -1.02 -13.91 32.52
C ASP A 8 -0.52 -13.38 31.16
N ILE A 9 -1.29 -12.49 30.52
CA ILE A 9 -0.82 -11.70 29.37
C ILE A 9 -0.35 -10.35 29.94
N ILE A 10 0.75 -10.42 30.69
CA ILE A 10 1.55 -9.25 31.01
C ILE A 10 2.38 -9.00 29.75
N VAL A 11 1.92 -8.07 28.90
CA VAL A 11 2.82 -7.49 27.89
C VAL A 11 3.93 -6.81 28.71
N PRO A 12 5.21 -7.18 28.54
CA PRO A 12 6.29 -6.56 29.29
C PRO A 12 6.26 -5.05 29.05
N ASP A 13 6.24 -4.23 30.11
CA ASP A 13 6.28 -2.76 30.01
C ASP A 13 7.52 -2.25 29.23
N ALA A 14 8.54 -3.11 29.06
CA ALA A 14 9.72 -2.87 28.25
C ALA A 14 9.47 -2.85 26.73
N ASP A 15 8.37 -3.43 26.24
CA ASP A 15 8.07 -3.53 24.80
C ASP A 15 7.25 -2.34 24.28
N ILE A 16 6.56 -1.61 25.17
CA ILE A 16 5.74 -0.44 24.81
C ILE A 16 6.55 0.70 24.18
N PRO A 17 7.70 1.14 24.74
CA PRO A 17 8.49 2.22 24.11
C PRO A 17 9.08 1.80 22.75
N VAL A 18 9.49 0.54 22.60
CA VAL A 18 10.00 0.00 21.33
C VAL A 18 8.90 -0.05 20.27
N LEU A 19 7.69 -0.46 20.66
CA LEU A 19 6.53 -0.47 19.78
C LEU A 19 6.14 0.96 19.38
N MET A 20 6.15 1.92 20.31
CA MET A 20 5.90 3.32 19.99
C MET A 20 6.96 3.90 19.04
N GLU A 21 8.24 3.58 19.24
CA GLU A 21 9.33 4.04 18.37
C GLU A 21 9.22 3.50 16.94
N SER A 22 8.67 2.29 16.75
CA SER A 22 8.37 1.74 15.42
C SER A 22 7.12 2.31 14.74
N LEU A 23 6.13 2.78 15.50
CA LEU A 23 4.86 3.29 14.99
C LEU A 23 4.91 4.78 14.62
N ILE A 24 5.68 5.58 15.35
CA ILE A 24 5.83 7.04 15.14
C ILE A 24 6.30 7.38 13.70
N PRO A 25 7.29 6.69 13.10
CA PRO A 25 7.72 6.97 11.74
C PRO A 25 6.58 6.78 10.75
N LEU A 26 5.81 5.69 10.86
CA LEU A 26 4.82 5.29 9.86
C LEU A 26 3.67 6.29 9.72
N THR A 27 3.16 6.84 10.82
CA THR A 27 2.05 7.81 10.77
C THR A 27 2.52 9.22 10.42
N TYR A 28 3.76 9.58 10.76
CA TYR A 28 4.25 10.96 10.58
C TYR A 28 4.36 11.39 9.11
N TRP A 29 4.74 10.49 8.20
CA TRP A 29 4.87 10.85 6.77
C TRP A 29 3.56 10.77 6.00
N ILE A 30 2.56 10.02 6.47
CA ILE A 30 1.31 9.79 5.71
C ILE A 30 0.51 11.09 5.58
N TYR A 31 0.28 11.81 6.68
CA TYR A 31 -0.50 13.05 6.67
C TYR A 31 0.05 14.15 5.74
N PRO A 32 1.33 14.56 5.85
CA PRO A 32 1.89 15.56 4.95
C PRO A 32 1.90 15.07 3.50
N THR A 33 2.12 13.77 3.26
CA THR A 33 2.04 13.19 1.91
C THR A 33 0.65 13.33 1.32
N VAL A 34 -0.40 13.00 2.09
CA VAL A 34 -1.80 13.13 1.66
C VAL A 34 -2.13 14.58 1.30
N VAL A 35 -1.76 15.52 2.17
CA VAL A 35 -2.00 16.95 1.93
C VAL A 35 -1.27 17.43 0.68
N LEU A 36 0.00 17.05 0.51
CA LEU A 36 0.81 17.44 -0.64
C LEU A 36 0.27 16.85 -1.95
N VAL A 37 -0.19 15.59 -1.90
CA VAL A 37 -0.87 14.95 -3.02
C VAL A 37 -2.13 15.73 -3.36
N ILE A 38 -3.06 15.92 -2.44
CA ILE A 38 -4.32 16.66 -2.70
C ILE A 38 -4.05 18.06 -3.25
N TYR A 39 -3.09 18.79 -2.68
CA TYR A 39 -2.69 20.11 -3.17
C TYR A 39 -2.20 20.08 -4.61
N SER A 40 -1.33 19.11 -4.94
CA SER A 40 -0.82 18.92 -6.31
C SER A 40 -1.95 18.63 -7.30
N TYR A 41 -2.99 17.91 -6.86
CA TYR A 41 -4.19 17.66 -7.66
C TYR A 41 -4.99 18.92 -7.93
N LEU A 42 -5.29 19.69 -6.89
CA LEU A 42 -6.06 20.93 -7.01
C LEU A 42 -5.38 21.93 -7.95
N LEU A 43 -4.04 22.03 -7.86
CA LEU A 43 -3.27 22.95 -8.67
C LEU A 43 -3.34 22.65 -10.18
N THR A 44 -3.39 21.37 -10.55
CA THR A 44 -3.31 20.93 -11.95
C THR A 44 -4.67 20.62 -12.56
N LEU A 45 -5.72 20.46 -11.74
CA LEU A 45 -7.08 20.12 -12.15
C LEU A 45 -7.66 21.07 -13.20
N HIS A 46 -7.40 22.38 -13.07
CA HIS A 46 -7.86 23.35 -14.08
C HIS A 46 -7.26 23.06 -15.47
N LEU A 47 -5.95 22.78 -15.53
CA LEU A 47 -5.25 22.48 -16.77
C LEU A 47 -5.72 21.15 -17.37
N GLU A 48 -5.97 20.14 -16.54
CA GLU A 48 -6.50 18.85 -16.98
C GLU A 48 -7.86 18.97 -17.66
N ILE A 49 -8.77 19.75 -17.06
CA ILE A 49 -10.11 19.96 -17.61
C ILE A 49 -10.00 20.58 -19.00
N VAL A 50 -9.15 21.59 -19.18
CA VAL A 50 -8.99 22.28 -20.46
C VAL A 50 -8.22 21.45 -21.49
N VAL A 51 -7.17 20.73 -21.10
CA VAL A 51 -6.26 20.07 -22.05
C VAL A 51 -6.69 18.63 -22.36
N ILE A 52 -7.17 17.90 -21.37
CA ILE A 52 -7.44 16.46 -21.47
C ILE A 52 -8.93 16.22 -21.66
N TRP A 53 -9.76 16.87 -20.87
CA TRP A 53 -11.20 16.60 -20.85
C TRP A 53 -11.98 17.40 -21.91
N ALA A 54 -11.59 18.64 -22.20
CA ALA A 54 -12.30 19.47 -23.18
C ALA A 54 -11.97 19.12 -24.65
N ARG A 55 -10.87 18.40 -24.93
CA ARG A 55 -10.56 17.90 -26.28
C ARG A 55 -11.33 16.61 -26.58
N LYS A 56 -11.68 16.37 -27.86
CA LYS A 56 -12.11 15.16 -28.65
C LYS A 56 -12.30 13.78 -27.94
N PRO A 57 -12.97 12.77 -28.56
CA PRO A 57 -13.39 11.53 -27.88
C PRO A 57 -12.26 10.77 -27.17
N TRP A 58 -12.66 9.83 -26.30
CA TRP A 58 -11.77 8.97 -25.53
C TRP A 58 -10.64 8.40 -26.39
N ASP A 59 -9.40 8.67 -25.96
CA ASP A 59 -8.17 8.21 -26.59
C ASP A 59 -7.38 7.38 -25.56
N LEU A 60 -6.57 6.44 -26.05
CA LEU A 60 -5.74 5.55 -25.24
C LEU A 60 -4.83 6.35 -24.29
N VAL A 61 -4.31 7.49 -24.76
CA VAL A 61 -3.48 8.39 -23.94
C VAL A 61 -4.25 8.94 -22.74
N LYS A 62 -5.55 9.26 -22.90
CA LYS A 62 -6.39 9.73 -21.80
C LYS A 62 -6.67 8.62 -20.79
N ALA A 63 -6.91 7.40 -21.27
CA ALA A 63 -7.11 6.25 -20.40
C ALA A 63 -5.87 5.94 -19.56
N ILE A 64 -4.68 5.95 -20.18
CA ILE A 64 -3.41 5.76 -19.47
C ILE A 64 -3.17 6.91 -18.49
N PHE A 65 -3.47 8.16 -18.87
CA PHE A 65 -3.38 9.31 -17.98
C PHE A 65 -4.30 9.17 -16.76
N LEU A 66 -5.56 8.76 -16.98
CA LEU A 66 -6.53 8.55 -15.93
C LEU A 66 -6.06 7.47 -14.95
N LEU A 67 -5.64 6.33 -15.50
CA LEU A 67 -5.12 5.22 -14.71
C LEU A 67 -3.90 5.67 -13.91
N ASN A 68 -2.90 6.27 -14.54
CA ASN A 68 -1.69 6.71 -13.88
C ASN A 68 -1.95 7.62 -12.67
N ARG A 69 -2.91 8.51 -12.83
CA ARG A 69 -3.17 9.57 -11.90
C ARG A 69 -4.15 9.12 -10.82
N TYR A 70 -5.36 8.75 -11.20
CA TYR A 70 -6.43 8.50 -10.23
C TYR A 70 -6.29 7.16 -9.49
N LEU A 71 -5.57 6.16 -10.02
CA LEU A 71 -5.34 4.88 -9.31
C LEU A 71 -4.54 5.05 -8.01
N PRO A 72 -3.36 5.72 -7.99
CA PRO A 72 -2.65 6.00 -6.75
C PRO A 72 -3.48 6.78 -5.72
N LEU A 73 -4.30 7.73 -6.19
CA LEU A 73 -5.18 8.50 -5.31
C LEU A 73 -6.28 7.62 -4.71
N PHE A 74 -6.86 6.73 -5.51
CA PHE A 74 -7.81 5.74 -5.02
C PHE A 74 -7.17 4.80 -3.99
N TRP A 75 -5.95 4.32 -4.26
CA TRP A 75 -5.19 3.51 -3.31
C TRP A 75 -4.90 4.25 -1.99
N LEU A 76 -4.54 5.53 -2.06
CA LEU A 76 -4.33 6.37 -0.88
C LEU A 76 -5.60 6.46 -0.01
N ILE A 77 -6.77 6.66 -0.63
CA ILE A 77 -8.05 6.69 0.07
C ILE A 77 -8.34 5.34 0.75
N LEU A 78 -8.12 4.22 0.04
CA LEU A 78 -8.30 2.88 0.62
C LEU A 78 -7.40 2.64 1.84
N ASN A 79 -6.14 3.11 1.80
CA ASN A 79 -5.24 3.01 2.94
C ASN A 79 -5.72 3.85 4.13
N LEU A 80 -6.19 5.08 3.88
CA LEU A 80 -6.74 5.91 4.95
C LEU A 80 -7.97 5.24 5.58
N ILE A 81 -8.88 4.69 4.77
CA ILE A 81 -10.05 3.96 5.30
C ILE A 81 -9.60 2.76 6.14
N ASN A 82 -8.59 2.01 5.71
CA ASN A 82 -8.07 0.86 6.46
C ASN A 82 -7.45 1.28 7.81
N ILE A 83 -6.75 2.41 7.86
CA ILE A 83 -6.15 2.96 9.08
C ILE A 83 -7.24 3.42 10.08
N TYR A 84 -8.29 4.11 9.61
CA TYR A 84 -9.32 4.68 10.48
C TYR A 84 -10.44 3.71 10.84
N HIS A 85 -10.75 2.77 9.94
CA HIS A 85 -11.78 1.76 10.10
C HIS A 85 -11.19 0.39 9.79
N PRO A 86 -10.37 -0.17 10.70
CA PRO A 86 -9.89 -1.53 10.53
C PRO A 86 -11.11 -2.46 10.48
N PRO A 87 -11.27 -3.25 9.41
CA PRO A 87 -12.40 -4.13 9.26
C PRO A 87 -12.40 -5.15 10.39
N ALA A 88 -13.56 -5.37 11.03
CA ALA A 88 -13.73 -6.35 12.09
C ALA A 88 -13.60 -7.82 11.63
N MET A 89 -13.23 -8.05 10.37
CA MET A 89 -13.16 -9.36 9.74
C MET A 89 -11.71 -9.81 9.59
N CYS A 90 -11.46 -10.96 10.18
CA CYS A 90 -10.15 -11.55 10.34
C CYS A 90 -9.73 -12.41 9.15
N VAL A 91 -8.47 -12.26 8.75
CA VAL A 91 -7.69 -13.14 7.86
C VAL A 91 -7.90 -12.96 6.34
N THR A 92 -9.12 -12.87 5.80
CA THR A 92 -9.27 -12.84 4.32
C THR A 92 -9.05 -11.46 3.68
N GLN A 93 -9.18 -10.38 4.45
CA GLN A 93 -9.13 -9.03 3.89
C GLN A 93 -7.71 -8.48 3.74
N GLU A 94 -6.77 -8.91 4.58
CA GLU A 94 -5.38 -8.41 4.56
C GLU A 94 -4.65 -8.85 3.28
N GLU A 95 -4.83 -10.10 2.86
CA GLU A 95 -4.29 -10.61 1.60
C GLU A 95 -4.91 -9.92 0.39
N VAL A 96 -6.23 -9.67 0.43
CA VAL A 96 -6.94 -8.99 -0.66
C VAL A 96 -6.48 -7.54 -0.80
N VAL A 97 -6.33 -6.81 0.31
CA VAL A 97 -5.83 -5.43 0.30
C VAL A 97 -4.39 -5.40 -0.22
N TYR A 98 -3.55 -6.34 0.19
CA TYR A 98 -2.18 -6.45 -0.29
C TYR A 98 -2.11 -6.70 -1.81
N VAL A 99 -2.85 -7.68 -2.32
CA VAL A 99 -2.88 -8.02 -3.76
C VAL A 99 -3.41 -6.85 -4.59
N ILE A 100 -4.50 -6.22 -4.14
CA ILE A 100 -5.07 -5.04 -4.82
C ILE A 100 -4.06 -3.90 -4.84
N GLY A 101 -3.37 -3.64 -3.72
CA GLY A 101 -2.34 -2.62 -3.62
C GLY A 101 -1.16 -2.86 -4.55
N ALA A 102 -0.69 -4.10 -4.61
CA ALA A 102 0.40 -4.50 -5.50
C ALA A 102 0.01 -4.28 -6.97
N VAL A 103 -1.19 -4.69 -7.38
CA VAL A 103 -1.69 -4.51 -8.76
C VAL A 103 -1.84 -3.03 -9.11
N ILE A 104 -2.42 -2.24 -8.20
CA ILE A 104 -2.63 -0.81 -8.43
C ILE A 104 -1.29 -0.10 -8.60
N ILE A 105 -0.34 -0.34 -7.70
CA ILE A 105 0.91 0.40 -7.73
C ILE A 105 1.80 -0.05 -8.88
N THR A 106 1.88 -1.35 -9.19
CA THR A 106 2.63 -1.83 -10.37
C THR A 106 2.09 -1.24 -11.66
N THR A 107 0.76 -1.21 -11.83
CA THR A 107 0.10 -0.60 -13.01
C THR A 107 0.36 0.92 -13.09
N ALA A 108 0.31 1.62 -11.96
CA ALA A 108 0.64 3.04 -11.89
C ALA A 108 2.11 3.29 -12.25
N SER A 109 3.05 2.50 -11.73
CA SER A 109 4.48 2.64 -12.05
C SER A 109 4.79 2.37 -13.52
N ILE A 110 4.17 1.35 -14.12
CA ILE A 110 4.32 1.05 -15.56
C ILE A 110 3.83 2.22 -16.41
N SER A 111 2.65 2.76 -16.09
CA SER A 111 2.13 3.92 -16.82
C SER A 111 3.02 5.17 -16.63
N GLN A 112 3.65 5.36 -15.47
CA GLN A 112 4.59 6.46 -15.25
C GLN A 112 5.84 6.29 -16.11
N ALA A 113 6.37 5.08 -16.21
CA ALA A 113 7.52 4.76 -17.06
C ALA A 113 7.25 5.06 -18.54
N ILE A 114 6.06 4.70 -19.03
CA ILE A 114 5.63 4.97 -20.41
C ILE A 114 5.56 6.49 -20.66
N PHE A 115 4.91 7.25 -19.77
CA PHE A 115 4.81 8.70 -19.92
C PHE A 115 6.17 9.40 -19.89
N ALA A 116 7.06 8.99 -19.00
CA ALA A 116 8.41 9.52 -18.92
C ALA A 116 9.19 9.25 -20.21
N ALA A 117 9.11 8.02 -20.73
CA ALA A 117 9.77 7.62 -21.97
C ALA A 117 9.25 8.41 -23.19
N VAL A 118 7.93 8.56 -23.32
CA VAL A 118 7.32 9.36 -24.40
C VAL A 118 7.73 10.83 -24.31
N ARG A 119 7.75 11.41 -23.10
CA ARG A 119 8.16 12.80 -22.89
C ARG A 119 9.61 13.03 -23.34
N ILE A 120 10.52 12.14 -22.98
CA ILE A 120 11.92 12.26 -23.37
C ILE A 120 12.13 11.99 -24.85
N TYR A 121 11.40 11.05 -25.42
CA TYR A 121 11.38 10.81 -26.87
C TYR A 121 10.98 12.07 -27.66
N ALA A 122 9.99 12.82 -27.17
CA ALA A 122 9.57 14.07 -27.79
C ALA A 122 10.64 15.18 -27.68
N ILE A 123 11.34 15.28 -26.54
CA ILE A 123 12.39 16.29 -26.31
C ILE A 123 13.63 16.02 -27.18
N TYR A 124 14.06 14.77 -27.29
CA TYR A 124 15.28 14.37 -28.01
C TYR A 124 15.05 14.13 -29.50
N GLN A 125 14.22 14.96 -30.14
CA GLN A 125 13.94 14.91 -31.58
C GLN A 125 13.59 13.50 -32.11
N LYS A 126 12.78 12.74 -31.37
CA LYS A 126 12.36 11.37 -31.73
C LYS A 126 13.50 10.34 -31.74
N ASN A 127 14.57 10.56 -30.98
CA ASN A 127 15.61 9.55 -30.80
C ASN A 127 15.17 8.49 -29.77
N ILE A 128 14.83 7.29 -30.25
CA ILE A 128 14.29 6.19 -29.42
C ILE A 128 15.27 5.70 -28.36
N LYS A 129 16.59 5.86 -28.56
CA LYS A 129 17.61 5.39 -27.63
C LYS A 129 17.48 6.04 -26.25
N PHE A 130 17.22 7.35 -26.20
CA PHE A 130 17.05 8.08 -24.95
C PHE A 130 15.72 7.75 -24.27
N GLY A 131 14.65 7.56 -25.05
CA GLY A 131 13.36 7.11 -24.51
C GLY A 131 13.45 5.72 -23.87
N MET A 132 14.14 4.79 -24.54
CA MET A 132 14.36 3.43 -24.03
C MET A 132 15.23 3.42 -22.77
N LEU A 133 16.29 4.23 -22.72
CA LEU A 133 17.14 4.34 -21.54
C LEU A 133 16.34 4.79 -20.30
N VAL A 134 15.47 5.79 -20.47
CA VAL A 134 14.61 6.28 -19.38
C VAL A 134 13.59 5.23 -18.97
N PHE A 135 12.99 4.54 -19.93
CA PHE A 135 12.05 3.47 -19.64
C PHE A 135 12.70 2.38 -18.75
N VAL A 136 13.93 1.97 -19.07
CA VAL A 136 14.67 0.99 -18.28
C VAL A 136 14.96 1.53 -16.87
N VAL A 137 15.38 2.79 -16.74
CA VAL A 137 15.63 3.43 -15.43
C VAL A 137 14.36 3.46 -14.57
N TYR A 138 13.20 3.77 -15.16
CA TYR A 138 11.92 3.79 -14.44
C TYR A 138 11.40 2.39 -14.08
N MET A 139 11.87 1.32 -14.75
CA MET A 139 11.55 -0.07 -14.38
C MET A 139 12.36 -0.57 -13.19
N VAL A 140 13.50 0.04 -12.87
CA VAL A 140 14.34 -0.33 -11.71
C VAL A 140 13.55 -0.33 -10.39
N PRO A 141 12.83 0.74 -9.98
CA PRO A 141 12.07 0.72 -8.73
C PRO A 141 10.94 -0.32 -8.72
N VAL A 142 10.36 -0.67 -9.88
CA VAL A 142 9.36 -1.74 -9.99
C VAL A 142 10.00 -3.09 -9.73
N GLY A 143 11.15 -3.36 -10.35
CA GLY A 143 11.91 -4.59 -10.11
C GLY A 143 12.38 -4.72 -8.67
N LEU A 144 12.88 -3.63 -8.07
CA LEU A 144 13.27 -3.59 -6.66
C LEU A 144 12.11 -3.91 -5.74
N ARG A 145 10.91 -3.41 -6.04
CA ARG A 145 9.74 -3.68 -5.23
C ARG A 145 9.28 -5.14 -5.33
N ILE A 146 9.23 -5.70 -6.53
CA ILE A 146 8.90 -7.12 -6.71
C ILE A 146 9.95 -8.00 -6.03
N ALA A 147 11.23 -7.66 -6.16
CA ALA A 147 12.31 -8.37 -5.48
C ALA A 147 12.18 -8.25 -3.95
N ALA A 148 11.86 -7.06 -3.43
CA ALA A 148 11.59 -6.87 -2.02
C ALA A 148 10.41 -7.73 -1.56
N ASP A 149 9.29 -7.75 -2.27
CA ASP A 149 8.12 -8.59 -1.93
C ASP A 149 8.46 -10.09 -1.96
N LEU A 150 9.31 -10.53 -2.90
CA LEU A 150 9.78 -11.91 -2.98
C LEU A 150 10.73 -12.27 -1.83
N LEU A 151 11.57 -11.33 -1.40
CA LEU A 151 12.51 -11.50 -0.28
C LEU A 151 11.84 -11.34 1.08
N GLN A 152 10.81 -10.49 1.17
CA GLN A 152 10.05 -10.20 2.38
C GLN A 152 8.95 -11.20 2.65
N LYS A 153 8.67 -12.18 1.79
CA LYS A 153 7.75 -13.28 2.09
C LYS A 153 8.36 -14.09 3.25
N PRO A 154 8.00 -13.84 4.54
CA PRO A 154 8.75 -14.39 5.65
C PRO A 154 8.04 -15.65 6.14
N TYR A 155 8.82 -16.70 6.27
CA TYR A 155 8.82 -17.56 7.45
C TYR A 155 8.62 -16.68 8.71
N ASN A 156 7.39 -16.38 9.08
CA ASN A 156 7.11 -15.79 10.37
C ASN A 156 7.31 -16.92 11.40
N ILE A 157 8.54 -17.09 11.86
CA ILE A 157 8.86 -17.94 13.00
C ILE A 157 9.03 -17.01 14.20
N VAL A 158 8.04 -17.03 15.09
CA VAL A 158 8.18 -16.47 16.43
C VAL A 158 9.04 -17.46 17.21
N PHE A 159 10.19 -17.00 17.71
CA PHE A 159 10.99 -17.78 18.66
C PHE A 159 10.44 -17.51 20.07
N ASP A 160 9.58 -18.41 20.55
CA ASP A 160 9.28 -18.56 21.96
C ASP A 160 9.88 -19.90 22.41
N GLY A 161 10.73 -19.87 23.44
CA GLY A 161 11.60 -20.97 23.94
C GLY A 161 11.54 -22.32 23.19
N ASP A 162 12.64 -22.70 22.53
CA ASP A 162 12.91 -24.00 21.87
C ASP A 162 11.83 -24.58 20.91
N ILE A 163 10.72 -23.89 20.65
CA ILE A 163 9.64 -24.36 19.77
C ILE A 163 9.42 -23.37 18.63
N LEU A 164 9.62 -23.84 17.40
CA LEU A 164 9.31 -23.10 16.17
C LEU A 164 7.78 -23.07 16.01
N ILE A 165 7.15 -21.93 16.30
CA ILE A 165 5.71 -21.75 16.07
C ILE A 165 5.50 -20.99 14.76
N ASP A 166 4.85 -21.66 13.82
CA ASP A 166 4.37 -21.08 12.57
C ASP A 166 3.23 -20.08 12.86
N THR A 167 3.40 -18.81 12.51
CA THR A 167 2.36 -17.78 12.76
C THR A 167 1.08 -17.97 11.96
N ASP A 168 1.06 -18.84 10.95
CA ASP A 168 -0.19 -19.22 10.27
C ASP A 168 -1.18 -19.89 11.25
N ILE A 169 -0.69 -20.43 12.38
CA ILE A 169 -1.50 -21.02 13.46
C ILE A 169 -2.00 -19.95 14.46
N ILE A 170 -1.31 -18.81 14.58
CA ILE A 170 -1.62 -17.75 15.56
C ILE A 170 -2.68 -16.76 15.03
N LYS A 171 -2.67 -16.47 13.72
CA LYS A 171 -3.68 -15.61 13.08
C LYS A 171 -5.15 -16.05 13.34
N PRO A 172 -5.54 -17.33 13.26
CA PRO A 172 -6.92 -17.73 13.54
C PRO A 172 -7.30 -17.64 15.03
N THR A 173 -6.35 -17.76 15.96
CA THR A 173 -6.64 -17.83 17.40
C THR A 173 -6.91 -16.45 18.03
N MET A 174 -6.28 -15.37 17.56
CA MET A 174 -6.60 -14.02 18.04
C MET A 174 -8.00 -13.54 17.60
N CYS A 175 -8.48 -14.04 16.47
CA CYS A 175 -9.76 -13.67 15.88
C CYS A 175 -10.97 -14.32 16.55
N ALA A 176 -10.82 -15.57 17.02
CA ALA A 176 -11.83 -16.19 17.86
C ALA A 176 -12.05 -15.41 19.18
N ARG A 177 -11.01 -14.74 19.68
CA ARG A 177 -11.06 -13.96 20.93
C ARG A 177 -11.79 -12.61 20.76
N HIS A 178 -11.62 -11.94 19.62
CA HIS A 178 -12.22 -10.63 19.33
C HIS A 178 -13.74 -10.71 19.00
N VAL A 179 -14.18 -11.83 18.41
CA VAL A 179 -15.61 -12.12 18.19
C VAL A 179 -16.31 -12.38 19.53
N ASN A 180 -15.67 -13.11 20.44
CA ASN A 180 -16.29 -13.43 21.74
C ASN A 180 -16.45 -12.21 22.65
N SER A 181 -15.52 -11.25 22.61
CA SER A 181 -15.64 -10.00 23.39
C SER A 181 -16.69 -9.03 22.86
N SER A 182 -16.99 -9.06 21.56
CA SER A 182 -18.02 -8.20 20.95
C SER A 182 -19.44 -8.75 21.12
N VAL A 183 -19.60 -10.06 21.33
CA VAL A 183 -20.87 -10.69 21.73
C VAL A 183 -21.16 -10.44 23.22
N LEU A 184 -20.14 -10.44 24.08
CA LEU A 184 -20.30 -10.19 25.52
C LEU A 184 -20.57 -8.72 25.90
N LEU A 185 -20.29 -7.76 25.01
CA LEU A 185 -20.60 -6.33 25.22
C LEU A 185 -21.99 -5.91 24.71
N LYS A 186 -22.78 -6.85 24.18
CA LYS A 186 -24.15 -6.62 23.69
C LYS A 186 -25.25 -7.31 24.53
N VAL A 187 -24.91 -7.82 25.71
CA VAL A 187 -25.87 -8.42 26.68
C VAL A 187 -25.94 -7.56 27.94
#